data_AF-A0A6H1ZY34-F1
#
_entry.id   AF-A0A6H1ZY34-F1
#
_cell.length_a   1.000
_cell.length_b   1.000
_cell.length_c   1.000
_cell.angle_alpha   90.00
_cell.angle_beta   90.00
_cell.angle_gamma   90.00
#
_symmetry.space_group_name_H-M   'P 1'
#
loop_
_entity.id
_entity.type
_entity.pdbx_description
1 polymer ?
#
loop_
_entity_poly.entity_id
_entity_poly.type
_entity_poly.pdbx_seq_one_letter_code
_entity_poly.pdbx_strand_id
1 'polypeptide(L)' 'MSALEMYLRETAAGRGMMHKVRLEATRQYIRMSKEEELITAINKITNPALLRIMWEAGLNNTLGKAVLDRTEELVRRQT' A
#
# COMPACT_ATOMS: atom_id res chain seq x y z
N MET A 1 -12.45 -2.86 5.75
CA MET A 1 -11.40 -3.24 4.76
C MET A 1 -11.62 -2.36 3.54
N SER A 2 -10.62 -1.58 3.11
CA SER A 2 -10.73 -0.72 1.93
C SER A 2 -10.43 -1.51 0.64
N ALA A 3 -10.88 -1.01 -0.51
CA ALA A 3 -10.54 -1.61 -1.80
C ALA A 3 -9.01 -1.65 -2.01
N LEU A 4 -8.29 -0.61 -1.60
CA LEU A 4 -6.83 -0.59 -1.57
C LEU A 4 -6.26 -1.77 -0.78
N GLU A 5 -6.74 -1.98 0.45
CA GLU A 5 -6.25 -3.06 1.31
C GLU A 5 -6.50 -4.45 0.70
N MET A 6 -7.60 -4.62 -0.04
CA MET A 6 -7.89 -5.85 -0.77
C MET A 6 -6.84 -6.12 -1.86
N TYR A 7 -6.53 -5.13 -2.72
CA TYR A 7 -5.49 -5.27 -3.75
C TYR A 7 -4.12 -5.58 -3.15
N LEU A 8 -3.77 -4.94 -2.02
CA LEU A 8 -2.51 -5.19 -1.33
C LEU A 8 -2.45 -6.60 -0.75
N ARG A 9 -3.54 -7.09 -0.15
CA ARG A 9 -3.62 -8.46 0.38
C ARG A 9 -3.52 -9.51 -0.71
N GLU A 10 -4.19 -9.30 -1.84
CA GLU A 10 -4.06 -10.19 -2.99
C GLU A 10 -2.62 -10.21 -3.52
N THR A 11 -2.00 -9.03 -3.64
CA THR A 11 -0.60 -8.92 -4.07
C THR A 11 0.35 -9.61 -3.10
N ALA A 12 0.12 -9.49 -1.79
CA ALA A 12 0.88 -10.16 -0.75
C ALA A 12 0.76 -11.69 -0.83
N ALA A 13 -0.42 -12.20 -1.19
CA ALA A 13 -0.67 -13.63 -1.35
C ALA A 13 -0.06 -14.20 -2.65
N GLY A 14 0.21 -13.36 -3.64
CA GLY A 14 0.83 -13.76 -4.90
C GLY A 14 2.32 -14.09 -4.72
N ARG A 15 2.85 -15.00 -5.55
CA ARG A 15 4.29 -15.27 -5.64
C ARG A 15 4.75 -15.18 -7.10
N GLY A 16 6.03 -14.85 -7.31
CA GLY A 16 6.64 -14.80 -8.65
C GLY A 16 5.81 -13.98 -9.65
N MET A 17 5.39 -14.61 -10.74
CA MET A 17 4.60 -13.96 -11.80
C MET A 17 3.25 -13.45 -11.29
N MET A 18 2.57 -14.20 -10.42
CA MET A 18 1.27 -13.80 -9.89
C MET A 18 1.36 -12.55 -9.00
N HIS A 19 2.45 -12.40 -8.26
CA HIS A 19 2.71 -11.19 -7.50
C HIS A 19 2.83 -9.98 -8.46
N LYS A 20 3.60 -10.11 -9.54
CA LYS A 20 3.78 -9.03 -10.52
C LYS A 20 2.48 -8.60 -11.18
N VAL A 21 1.62 -9.55 -11.58
CA VAL A 21 0.31 -9.25 -12.18
C VAL A 21 -0.58 -8.47 -11.21
N ARG A 22 -0.64 -8.91 -9.95
CA ARG A 22 -1.45 -8.25 -8.91
C ARG A 22 -0.88 -6.89 -8.49
N LEU A 23 0.44 -6.75 -8.48
CA LEU A 23 1.11 -5.47 -8.28
C LEU A 23 0.74 -4.47 -9.39
N GLU A 24 0.62 -4.91 -10.64
CA GLU A 24 0.17 -4.05 -11.74
C GLU A 24 -1.30 -3.64 -11.58
N ALA A 25 -2.18 -4.54 -11.15
CA ALA A 25 -3.56 -4.17 -10.80
C ALA A 25 -3.61 -3.13 -9.65
N THR A 26 -2.75 -3.30 -8.64
CA THR A 26 -2.60 -2.35 -7.53
C THR A 26 -2.16 -0.97 -8.05
N ARG A 27 -1.18 -0.93 -8.97
CA ARG A 27 -0.73 0.32 -9.61
C ARG A 27 -1.83 1.02 -10.39
N GLN A 28 -2.60 0.26 -11.16
CA GLN A 28 -3.73 0.83 -11.90
C GLN A 28 -4.77 1.42 -10.94
N TYR A 29 -5.12 0.70 -9.88
CA TYR A 29 -6.03 1.21 -8.85
C TYR A 29 -5.52 2.51 -8.23
N ILE A 30 -4.23 2.57 -7.84
CA ILE A 30 -3.61 3.79 -7.29
C ILE A 30 -3.70 4.96 -8.28
N ARG A 31 -3.41 4.74 -9.57
CA ARG A 31 -3.47 5.78 -10.60
C ARG A 31 -4.89 6.32 -10.85
N MET A 32 -5.90 5.48 -10.67
CA MET A 32 -7.31 5.85 -10.89
C MET A 32 -7.99 6.42 -9.64
N SER A 33 -7.38 6.24 -8.47
CA SER A 33 -7.93 6.68 -7.19
C SER A 33 -7.54 8.12 -6.89
N LYS A 34 -8.36 8.81 -6.08
CA LYS A 34 -8.01 10.14 -5.58
C LYS A 34 -6.94 10.04 -4.51
N GLU A 35 -5.97 10.94 -4.55
CA GLU A 35 -4.84 10.95 -3.61
C GLU A 35 -5.31 11.03 -2.14
N GLU A 36 -6.29 11.87 -1.83
CA GLU A 36 -6.84 12.02 -0.48
C GLU A 36 -7.47 10.72 0.07
N GLU A 37 -8.16 9.97 -0.79
CA GLU A 37 -8.77 8.68 -0.44
C GLU A 37 -7.68 7.63 -0.15
N LEU A 38 -6.61 7.64 -0.95
CA LEU A 38 -5.46 6.76 -0.76
C LEU A 38 -4.71 7.07 0.54
N ILE A 39 -4.47 8.34 0.86
CA ILE A 39 -3.83 8.74 2.13
C ILE A 39 -4.69 8.27 3.32
N THR A 40 -6.00 8.48 3.24
CA THR A 40 -6.94 8.02 4.27
C THR A 40 -6.90 6.49 4.42
N ALA A 41 -6.78 5.75 3.32
CA ALA A 41 -6.65 4.31 3.34
C ALA A 41 -5.30 3.86 3.91
N ILE A 42 -4.18 4.48 3.51
CA ILE A 42 -2.83 4.21 4.01
C ILE A 42 -2.78 4.34 5.53
N ASN A 43 -3.32 5.43 6.07
CA ASN A 43 -3.32 5.68 7.52
C ASN A 43 -4.10 4.65 8.34
N LYS A 44 -4.99 3.88 7.69
CA LYS A 44 -5.75 2.79 8.33
C LYS A 44 -5.03 1.43 8.24
N ILE A 45 -4.00 1.29 7.41
CA ILE A 45 -3.22 0.06 7.30
C ILE A 45 -2.42 -0.15 8.58
N THR A 46 -2.50 -1.34 9.15
CA THR A 46 -1.77 -1.74 10.37
C THR A 46 -0.69 -2.78 10.10
N ASN A 47 -0.72 -3.45 8.94
CA ASN A 47 0.24 -4.48 8.57
C ASN A 47 1.40 -3.88 7.75
N PRO A 48 2.64 -3.87 8.27
CA PRO A 48 3.80 -3.32 7.56
C PRO A 48 4.09 -4.00 6.21
N ALA A 49 3.73 -5.28 6.06
CA ALA A 49 3.92 -5.99 4.79
C ALA A 49 3.06 -5.37 3.66
N LEU A 50 1.88 -4.83 3.99
CA LEU A 50 1.03 -4.16 3.00
C LEU A 50 1.58 -2.77 2.64
N LEU A 51 2.18 -2.07 3.60
CA LEU A 51 2.87 -0.79 3.35
C LEU A 51 4.10 -0.97 2.46
N ARG A 52 4.83 -2.08 2.60
CA ARG A 52 5.91 -2.44 1.69
C ARG A 52 5.43 -2.63 0.24
N ILE A 53 4.31 -3.32 0.04
CA ILE A 53 3.75 -3.52 -1.31
C ILE A 53 3.32 -2.19 -1.93
N MET A 54 2.77 -1.28 -1.12
CA MET A 54 2.50 0.10 -1.56
C MET A 54 3.76 0.78 -2.08
N TRP A 55 4.89 0.63 -1.39
CA TRP A 55 6.18 1.16 -1.84
C TRP A 55 6.63 0.54 -3.17
N GLU A 56 6.51 -0.78 -3.33
CA GLU A 56 6.84 -1.52 -4.56
C GLU A 56 5.97 -1.11 -5.77
N ALA A 57 4.75 -0.62 -5.51
CA ALA A 57 3.86 -0.14 -6.55
C ALA A 57 4.42 1.12 -7.25
N GLY A 58 5.34 1.88 -6.64
CA GLY A 58 5.91 3.08 -7.24
C GLY A 58 4.99 4.28 -7.06
N LEU A 59 5.06 4.88 -5.87
CA LEU A 59 4.21 5.99 -5.46
C LEU A 59 4.82 7.34 -5.85
N ASN A 60 3.96 8.36 -5.98
CA ASN A 60 4.42 9.74 -6.03
C ASN A 60 4.95 10.19 -4.65
N ASN A 61 5.57 11.38 -4.58
CA ASN A 61 6.19 11.88 -3.35
C ASN A 61 5.20 11.98 -2.18
N THR A 62 3.95 12.41 -2.43
CA THR A 62 2.94 12.57 -1.37
C THR A 62 2.54 11.23 -0.76
N LEU A 63 2.19 10.26 -1.60
CA LEU A 63 1.79 8.92 -1.16
C LEU A 63 2.97 8.15 -0.56
N GLY A 64 4.18 8.32 -1.11
CA GLY A 64 5.41 7.77 -0.55
C GLY A 64 5.67 8.27 0.87
N LYS A 65 5.50 9.57 1.11
CA LYS A 65 5.61 10.15 2.45
C LYS A 65 4.56 9.59 3.41
N ALA A 66 3.29 9.51 2.99
CA ALA A 66 2.23 8.95 3.83
C ALA A 66 2.52 7.50 4.25
N VAL A 67 3.08 6.68 3.35
CA VAL A 67 3.48 5.30 3.66
C VAL A 67 4.64 5.25 4.65
N LEU A 68 5.65 6.13 4.50
CA LEU A 68 6.78 6.21 5.44
C LEU A 68 6.33 6.66 6.83
N ASP A 69 5.59 7.76 6.92
CA ASP A 69 5.08 8.30 8.18
C ASP A 69 4.27 7.24 8.94
N ARG A 70 3.41 6.51 8.22
CA ARG A 70 2.62 5.42 8.80
C ARG A 70 3.48 4.23 9.24
N THR A 71 4.51 3.89 8.48
CA THR A 71 5.44 2.80 8.83
C THR A 71 6.21 3.15 10.10
N GLU A 72 6.73 4.37 10.20
CA GLU A 72 7.41 4.86 11.41
C GLU A 72 6.49 4.82 12.64
N GLU A 73 5.24 5.26 12.49
CA GLU A 73 4.26 5.22 13.57
C GLU A 73 4.05 3.80 14.10
N LEU A 74 3.93 2.81 13.20
CA LEU A 74 3.75 1.41 13.58
C LEU A 74 4.98 0.83 14.28
N VAL A 75 6.20 1.18 13.82
CA VAL A 75 7.45 0.75 14.44
C VAL A 75 7.59 1.35 15.85
N ARG A 76 7.29 2.64 16.03
CA ARG A 76 7.35 3.30 17.36
C ARG A 76 6.36 2.70 18.36
N ARG A 77 5.18 2.25 17.92
CA ARG A 77 4.20 1.59 18.80
C ARG A 77 4.63 0.20 19.29
N GLN A 78 5.61 -0.42 18.63
CA GLN A 78 6.13 -1.74 18.99
C GLN A 78 7.38 -1.69 19.89
N THR A 79 7.93 -0.50 20.11
CA THR A 79 9.12 -0.24 20.95
C THR A 79 8.69 0.38 22.26
#